data_AF-A0A1S9CAF7-F1
#
_entry.id   AF-A0A1S9CAF7-F1
#
_cell.length_a   1.000
_cell.length_b   1.000
_cell.length_c   1.000
_cell.angle_alpha   90.00
_cell.angle_beta   90.00
_cell.angle_gamma   90.00
#
_symmetry.space_group_name_H-M   'P 1'
#
loop_
_entity.id
_entity.type
_entity.pdbx_description
1 polymer ?
#
loop_
_entity_poly.entity_id
_entity_poly.type
_entity_poly.pdbx_seq_one_letter_code
_entity_poly.pdbx_strand_id
1 'polypeptide(L)'
;MELLSPTMDFIFKKIFGDEKNKDTLIDFLNKDPNSAKAKKLGGPINKAMDILTELSGDEKVRKTYFERHRILMEENSALNKARKDSREEGRKEGIEEGMQKGIEKTAIAFLDLLEDDVIALKTGLDIESIRNLRKANKK
;
A
#
# COMPACT_ATOMS: atom_id res chain seq x y z
N MET A 1 4.23 14.68 -7.34
CA MET A 1 5.32 13.94 -6.68
C MET A 1 6.55 14.80 -6.78
N GLU A 2 7.03 15.35 -5.66
CA GLU A 2 8.31 16.06 -5.66
C GLU A 2 9.43 15.04 -5.93
N LEU A 3 10.27 15.31 -6.95
CA LEU A 3 11.49 14.55 -7.16
C LEU A 3 12.40 14.77 -5.95
N LEU A 4 12.70 13.68 -5.23
CA LEU A 4 13.71 13.69 -4.18
C LEU A 4 15.04 14.18 -4.76
N SER A 5 15.73 15.04 -4.02
CA SER A 5 17.06 15.51 -4.37
C SER A 5 17.97 14.31 -4.69
N PRO A 6 18.72 14.30 -5.80
CA PRO A 6 19.59 13.18 -6.20
C PRO A 6 20.61 12.77 -5.13
N THR A 7 21.02 13.70 -4.26
CA THR A 7 21.91 13.44 -3.11
C THR A 7 21.25 12.61 -1.99
N MET A 8 19.92 12.57 -1.96
CA MET A 8 19.08 11.93 -0.95
C MET A 8 18.32 10.72 -1.51
N ASP A 9 18.49 10.39 -2.78
CA ASP A 9 17.80 9.28 -3.41
C ASP A 9 18.51 7.94 -3.13
N PHE A 10 17.80 7.07 -2.41
CA PHE A 10 18.23 5.73 -2.05
C PHE A 10 18.48 4.87 -3.29
N ILE A 11 17.71 5.06 -4.36
CA ILE A 11 17.89 4.33 -5.61
C ILE A 11 19.20 4.77 -6.27
N PHE A 12 19.48 6.08 -6.27
CA PHE A 12 20.74 6.62 -6.79
C PHE A 12 21.95 6.06 -6.03
N LYS A 13 21.92 6.02 -4.68
CA LYS A 13 23.01 5.42 -3.87
C LYS A 13 23.13 3.91 -4.05
N LYS A 14 22.02 3.19 -4.25
CA LYS A 14 22.07 1.73 -4.47
C LYS A 14 22.61 1.38 -5.86
N ILE A 15 22.33 2.21 -6.86
CA ILE A 15 22.83 2.02 -8.23
C ILE A 15 24.29 2.49 -8.34
N PHE A 16 24.65 3.65 -7.78
CA PHE A 16 25.95 4.28 -8.02
C PHE A 16 26.90 4.33 -6.82
N GLY A 17 26.42 4.04 -5.61
CA GLY A 17 27.22 4.01 -4.38
C GLY A 17 27.77 2.63 -4.01
N ASP A 18 27.49 1.60 -4.81
CA ASP A 18 28.14 0.28 -4.72
C ASP A 18 29.42 0.29 -5.57
N GLU A 19 30.54 -0.12 -4.99
CA GLU A 19 31.85 -0.18 -5.64
C GLU A 19 31.83 -1.07 -6.89
N LYS A 20 30.96 -2.08 -6.92
CA LYS A 20 30.77 -2.97 -8.09
C LYS A 20 30.14 -2.25 -9.28
N ASN A 21 29.45 -1.14 -9.06
CA ASN A 21 28.79 -0.35 -10.09
C ASN A 21 29.59 0.90 -10.48
N LYS A 22 30.85 0.99 -10.04
CA LYS A 22 31.76 2.10 -10.33
C LYS A 22 31.89 2.38 -11.82
N ASP A 23 32.00 1.34 -12.64
CA ASP A 23 32.12 1.48 -14.09
C ASP A 23 30.83 2.02 -14.73
N THR A 24 29.66 1.65 -14.20
CA THR A 24 28.37 2.18 -14.64
C THR A 24 28.19 3.65 -14.25
N LEU A 25 28.67 4.05 -13.07
CA LEU A 25 28.72 5.46 -12.67
C LEU A 25 29.64 6.26 -13.59
N ILE A 26 30.82 5.72 -13.90
CA ILE A 26 31.79 6.33 -14.81
C ILE A 26 31.18 6.48 -16.21
N ASP A 27 30.54 5.45 -16.75
CA ASP A 27 29.84 5.48 -18.04
C ASP A 27 28.68 6.48 -18.07
N PHE A 28 27.90 6.55 -16.99
CA PHE A 28 26.83 7.53 -16.83
C PHE A 28 27.37 8.96 -16.86
N LEU A 29 28.45 9.24 -16.13
CA LEU A 29 29.08 10.55 -16.07
C LEU A 29 29.81 10.94 -17.38
N ASN A 30 30.26 9.94 -18.14
CA ASN A 30 31.00 10.12 -19.40
C ASN A 30 30.11 10.17 -20.64
N LYS A 31 28.77 10.07 -20.51
CA LYS A 31 27.85 10.02 -21.66
C LYS A 31 27.61 11.35 -22.38
N ASP A 32 28.34 12.42 -22.01
CA ASP A 32 28.76 13.48 -22.96
C ASP A 32 30.30 13.65 -22.94
N PRO A 33 31.03 12.87 -23.77
CA PRO A 33 32.48 12.73 -23.69
C PRO A 33 33.29 13.84 -24.38
N ASN A 34 32.67 14.86 -24.99
CA ASN A 34 33.39 15.85 -25.82
C ASN A 34 33.57 17.24 -25.20
N SER A 35 33.12 17.49 -23.96
CA SER A 35 33.39 18.78 -23.34
C SER A 35 34.82 18.84 -22.77
N ALA A 36 35.59 19.86 -23.17
CA ALA A 36 36.91 20.17 -22.61
C ALA A 36 36.90 20.37 -21.06
N LYS A 37 35.72 20.43 -20.43
CA LYS A 37 35.52 20.54 -18.98
C LYS A 37 35.82 19.22 -18.24
N ALA A 38 35.47 18.06 -18.79
CA ALA A 38 35.63 16.75 -18.11
C ALA A 38 37.10 16.38 -17.82
N LYS A 39 38.03 16.77 -18.70
CA LYS A 39 39.48 16.56 -18.50
C LYS A 39 40.10 17.44 -17.40
N LYS A 40 39.44 18.52 -16.99
CA LYS A 40 39.91 19.46 -15.93
C LYS A 40 39.41 19.06 -14.53
N LEU A 41 38.60 18.00 -14.44
CA LEU A 41 37.73 17.70 -13.29
C LEU A 41 38.32 16.75 -12.24
N GLY A 42 39.62 16.44 -12.30
CA GLY A 42 40.33 15.70 -11.23
C GLY A 42 40.23 16.38 -9.84
N GLY A 43 39.84 17.66 -9.78
CA GLY A 43 39.52 18.34 -8.53
C GLY A 43 38.06 18.12 -8.06
N PRO A 44 37.04 18.57 -8.81
CA PRO A 44 35.66 18.55 -8.32
C PRO A 44 35.04 17.16 -8.16
N ILE A 45 35.46 16.15 -8.94
CA ILE A 45 34.99 14.76 -8.76
C ILE A 45 35.52 14.17 -7.46
N ASN A 46 36.82 14.32 -7.20
CA ASN A 46 37.44 13.86 -5.95
C ASN A 46 36.83 14.61 -4.75
N LYS A 47 36.60 15.92 -4.87
CA LYS A 47 35.94 16.71 -3.84
C LYS A 47 34.49 16.28 -3.58
N ALA A 48 33.75 15.89 -4.62
CA ALA A 48 32.42 15.33 -4.45
C ALA A 48 32.45 13.97 -3.72
N MET A 49 33.45 13.12 -4.01
CA MET A 49 33.64 11.85 -3.30
C MET A 49 34.09 12.02 -1.86
N ASP A 50 34.96 13.00 -1.57
CA ASP A 50 35.38 13.30 -0.20
C ASP A 50 34.19 13.80 0.63
N ILE A 51 33.37 14.71 0.08
CA ILE A 51 32.15 15.19 0.74
C ILE A 51 31.14 14.06 0.95
N LEU A 52 30.97 13.17 -0.02
CA LEU A 52 30.11 11.99 0.13
C LEU A 52 30.64 11.05 1.21
N THR A 53 31.96 10.85 1.28
CA THR A 53 32.61 10.01 2.30
C THR A 53 32.46 10.63 3.69
N GLU A 54 32.66 11.94 3.83
CA GLU A 54 32.48 12.70 5.07
C GLU A 54 31.01 12.67 5.53
N LEU A 55 30.06 12.98 4.65
CA LEU A 55 28.62 12.92 4.95
C LEU A 55 28.14 11.50 5.24
N SER A 56 28.76 10.48 4.62
CA SER A 56 28.48 9.07 4.91
C SER A 56 29.15 8.59 6.20
N GLY A 57 30.24 9.25 6.62
CA GLY A 57 31.03 9.02 7.82
C GLY A 57 30.47 9.72 9.05
N ASP A 58 29.74 10.82 8.88
CA ASP A 58 29.06 11.58 9.92
C ASP A 58 27.93 10.75 10.54
N GLU A 59 28.16 10.33 11.79
CA GLU A 59 27.23 9.53 12.58
C GLU A 59 25.86 10.18 12.74
N LYS A 60 25.79 11.52 12.83
CA LYS A 60 24.54 12.26 13.01
C LYS A 60 23.69 12.23 11.73
N VAL A 61 24.33 12.35 10.57
CA VAL A 61 23.66 12.27 9.26
C VAL A 61 23.12 10.85 9.05
N ARG A 62 23.92 9.81 9.34
CA ARG A 62 23.46 8.41 9.28
C ARG A 62 22.29 8.14 10.21
N LYS A 63 22.38 8.53 11.48
CA LYS A 63 21.29 8.35 12.46
C LYS A 63 20.00 9.01 11.98
N THR A 64 20.09 10.25 11.50
CA THR A 64 18.92 10.98 10.97
C THR A 64 18.30 10.26 9.78
N TYR A 65 19.11 9.74 8.87
CA TYR A 65 18.63 8.96 7.72
C TYR A 65 17.93 7.67 8.15
N PHE A 66 18.57 6.87 9.00
CA PHE A 66 18.01 5.60 9.47
C PHE A 66 16.70 5.80 10.22
N GLU A 67 16.62 6.86 11.04
CA GLU A 67 15.40 7.15 11.79
C GLU A 67 14.25 7.56 10.85
N ARG A 68 14.50 8.41 9.85
CA ARG A 68 13.51 8.74 8.83
C ARG A 68 13.05 7.49 8.06
N HIS A 69 14.00 6.63 7.70
CA HIS A 69 13.69 5.39 6.99
C HIS A 69 12.84 4.44 7.85
N ARG A 70 13.17 4.32 9.14
CA ARG A 70 12.40 3.54 10.11
C ARG A 70 10.97 4.05 10.23
N ILE A 71 10.79 5.37 10.39
CA ILE A 71 9.47 6.00 10.48
C ILE A 71 8.64 5.71 9.22
N LEU A 72 9.23 5.87 8.03
CA LEU A 72 8.54 5.58 6.77
C LEU A 72 8.13 4.10 6.65
N MET A 73 8.96 3.18 7.13
CA MET A 73 8.63 1.75 7.15
C MET A 73 7.51 1.44 8.14
N GLU A 74 7.53 2.04 9.33
CA GLU A 74 6.48 1.91 10.33
C GLU A 74 5.15 2.46 9.81
N GLU A 75 5.16 3.64 9.20
CA GLU A 75 3.98 4.26 8.58
C GLU A 75 3.40 3.40 7.46
N ASN A 76 4.25 2.91 6.54
CA ASN A 76 3.81 2.01 5.47
C ASN A 76 3.23 0.70 6.02
N SER A 77 3.85 0.13 7.06
CA SER A 77 3.36 -1.07 7.73
C SER A 77 1.98 -0.84 8.37
N ALA A 78 1.81 0.27 9.08
CA ALA A 78 0.55 0.66 9.69
C ALA A 78 -0.56 0.85 8.64
N LEU A 79 -0.26 1.55 7.53
CA LEU A 79 -1.20 1.75 6.43
C LEU A 79 -1.58 0.43 5.75
N ASN A 80 -0.61 -0.47 5.52
CA ASN A 80 -0.88 -1.77 4.94
C ASN A 80 -1.75 -2.64 5.86
N LYS A 81 -1.49 -2.62 7.16
CA LYS A 81 -2.32 -3.30 8.15
C LYS A 81 -3.75 -2.75 8.14
N ALA A 82 -3.92 -1.44 8.24
CA ALA A 82 -5.25 -0.81 8.21
C ALA A 82 -6.03 -1.15 6.92
N ARG A 83 -5.36 -1.15 5.76
CA ARG A 83 -5.97 -1.56 4.48
C ARG A 83 -6.37 -3.04 4.46
N LYS A 84 -5.56 -3.91 5.05
CA LYS A 84 -5.88 -5.34 5.13
C LYS A 84 -7.08 -5.56 6.05
N ASP A 85 -7.06 -4.98 7.23
CA ASP A 85 -8.10 -5.14 8.25
C ASP A 85 -9.45 -4.61 7.71
N SER A 86 -9.47 -3.41 7.15
CA SER A 86 -10.68 -2.82 6.53
C SER A 86 -11.23 -3.63 5.35
N ARG A 87 -10.37 -4.20 4.50
CA ARG A 87 -10.81 -5.11 3.43
C ARG A 87 -11.41 -6.39 3.98
N GLU A 88 -10.81 -6.94 5.04
CA GLU A 88 -11.32 -8.16 5.66
C GLU A 88 -12.68 -7.94 6.33
N GLU A 89 -12.82 -6.83 7.04
CA GLU A 89 -14.07 -6.39 7.66
C GLU A 89 -15.16 -6.16 6.62
N GLY A 90 -14.90 -5.35 5.59
CA GLY A 90 -15.88 -5.11 4.52
C GLY A 90 -16.26 -6.37 3.74
N ARG A 91 -15.34 -7.34 3.61
CA ARG A 91 -15.67 -8.66 3.03
C ARG A 91 -16.59 -9.46 3.94
N LYS A 92 -16.36 -9.46 5.26
CA LYS A 92 -17.22 -10.15 6.23
C LYS A 92 -18.63 -9.55 6.22
N GLU A 93 -18.72 -8.23 6.35
CA GLU A 93 -20.00 -7.49 6.29
C GLU A 93 -20.73 -7.76 4.99
N GLY A 94 -20.04 -7.69 3.84
CA GLY A 94 -20.66 -7.94 2.54
C GLY A 94 -21.20 -9.38 2.36
N ILE A 95 -20.53 -10.38 2.95
CA ILE A 95 -21.01 -11.77 2.93
C ILE A 95 -22.23 -11.92 3.83
N GLU A 96 -22.20 -11.34 5.03
CA GLU A 96 -23.31 -11.40 5.98
C GLU A 96 -24.55 -10.72 5.42
N GLU A 97 -24.41 -9.49 4.90
CA GLU A 97 -25.48 -8.79 4.22
C GLU A 97 -26.02 -9.57 3.01
N GLY A 98 -25.13 -10.13 2.20
CA GLY A 98 -25.50 -10.91 1.02
C GLY A 98 -26.29 -12.17 1.38
N MET A 99 -25.88 -12.86 2.44
CA MET A 99 -26.57 -14.03 2.97
C MET A 99 -27.94 -13.65 3.51
N GLN A 100 -28.04 -12.58 4.31
CA GLN A 100 -29.31 -12.10 4.86
C GLN A 100 -30.29 -11.71 3.75
N LYS A 101 -29.84 -10.93 2.76
CA LYS A 101 -30.64 -10.57 1.57
C LYS A 101 -31.10 -11.81 0.80
N GLY A 102 -30.25 -12.84 0.70
CA GLY A 102 -30.58 -14.11 0.06
C GLY A 102 -31.66 -14.89 0.82
N ILE A 103 -31.55 -14.95 2.14
CA ILE A 103 -32.53 -15.58 3.03
C ILE A 103 -33.88 -14.86 2.92
N GLU A 104 -33.89 -13.53 3.01
CA GLU A 104 -35.11 -12.72 2.86
C GLU A 104 -35.76 -12.89 1.49
N LYS A 105 -34.97 -12.87 0.40
CA LYS A 105 -35.49 -13.11 -0.94
C LYS A 105 -36.14 -14.50 -1.07
N THR A 106 -35.54 -15.51 -0.44
CA THR A 106 -36.09 -16.87 -0.37
C THR A 106 -37.40 -16.88 0.41
N ALA A 107 -37.45 -16.21 1.57
CA ALA A 107 -38.65 -16.09 2.37
C ALA A 107 -39.79 -15.42 1.58
N ILE A 108 -39.49 -14.30 0.90
CA ILE A 108 -40.45 -13.57 0.05
C ILE A 108 -41.03 -14.47 -1.04
N ALA A 109 -40.18 -15.27 -1.71
CA ALA A 109 -40.62 -16.20 -2.75
C ALA A 109 -41.56 -17.30 -2.23
N PHE A 110 -41.54 -17.59 -0.92
CA PHE A 110 -42.42 -18.59 -0.30
C PHE A 110 -43.69 -18.01 0.29
N LEU A 111 -43.83 -16.69 0.43
CA LEU A 111 -45.00 -16.08 1.06
C LEU A 111 -46.31 -16.52 0.40
N ASP A 112 -46.35 -16.61 -0.93
CA ASP A 112 -47.59 -17.00 -1.64
C ASP A 112 -47.87 -18.51 -1.63
N LEU A 113 -46.94 -19.33 -1.11
CA LEU A 113 -46.97 -20.78 -1.22
C LEU A 113 -47.06 -21.50 0.14
N LEU A 114 -46.52 -20.91 1.20
CA LEU A 114 -46.33 -21.55 2.50
C LEU A 114 -46.85 -20.68 3.65
N GLU A 115 -47.18 -21.34 4.77
CA GLU A 115 -47.52 -20.69 6.04
C GLU A 115 -46.28 -20.14 6.75
N ASP A 116 -46.49 -19.12 7.60
CA ASP A 116 -45.40 -18.35 8.22
C ASP A 116 -44.47 -19.19 9.10
N ASP A 117 -45.01 -20.19 9.77
CA ASP A 117 -44.26 -21.13 10.62
C ASP A 117 -43.35 -22.05 9.80
N VAL A 118 -43.81 -22.54 8.65
CA VAL A 118 -43.01 -23.35 7.73
C VAL A 118 -41.90 -22.51 7.11
N ILE A 119 -42.19 -21.27 6.70
CA ILE A 119 -41.17 -20.36 6.15
C ILE A 119 -40.12 -20.03 7.20
N ALA A 120 -40.53 -19.71 8.43
CA ALA A 120 -39.62 -19.45 9.55
C ALA A 120 -38.70 -20.66 9.80
N LEU A 121 -39.26 -21.87 9.84
CA LEU A 121 -38.49 -23.10 10.02
C LEU A 121 -37.47 -23.35 8.89
N LYS A 122 -37.83 -23.04 7.63
CA LYS A 122 -36.96 -23.30 6.47
C LYS A 122 -35.90 -22.24 6.22
N THR A 123 -36.20 -20.99 6.54
CA THR A 123 -35.30 -19.85 6.31
C THR A 123 -34.44 -19.55 7.53
N GLY A 124 -34.82 -20.03 8.71
CA GLY A 124 -34.17 -19.72 9.98
C GLY A 124 -34.50 -18.32 10.51
N LEU A 125 -35.40 -17.59 9.84
CA LEU A 125 -35.92 -16.31 10.33
C LEU A 125 -36.94 -16.54 11.44
N ASP A 126 -37.04 -15.59 12.35
CA ASP A 126 -38.10 -15.61 13.35
C ASP A 126 -39.48 -15.37 12.71
N ILE A 127 -40.52 -15.87 13.38
CA ILE A 127 -41.88 -15.82 12.84
C ILE A 127 -42.43 -14.39 12.74
N GLU A 128 -41.93 -13.45 13.54
CA GLU A 128 -42.34 -12.05 13.48
C GLU A 128 -41.77 -11.36 12.23
N SER A 129 -40.50 -11.62 11.89
CA SER A 129 -39.87 -11.19 10.64
C SER A 129 -40.64 -11.68 9.42
N ILE A 130 -41.05 -12.95 9.38
CA ILE A 130 -41.87 -13.49 8.28
C ILE A 130 -43.23 -12.79 8.20
N ARG A 131 -43.91 -12.59 9.33
CA ARG A 131 -45.19 -11.86 9.38
C ARG A 131 -45.06 -10.43 8.87
N ASN A 132 -43.95 -9.76 9.20
CA ASN A 132 -43.67 -8.41 8.75
C ASN A 132 -43.39 -8.38 7.24
N LEU A 133 -42.59 -9.32 6.73
CA LEU A 133 -42.38 -9.49 5.29
C LEU A 133 -43.71 -9.72 4.56
N ARG A 134 -44.60 -10.55 5.11
CA ARG A 134 -45.93 -10.79 4.54
C ARG A 134 -46.79 -9.54 4.51
N LYS A 135 -46.85 -8.79 5.61
CA LYS A 135 -47.60 -7.52 5.67
C LYS A 135 -47.06 -6.51 4.64
N ALA A 136 -45.74 -6.40 4.51
CA ALA A 136 -45.10 -5.47 3.59
C ALA A 136 -45.31 -5.84 2.11
N ASN A 137 -45.57 -7.11 1.81
CA ASN A 137 -45.76 -7.62 0.44
C ASN A 137 -47.21 -8.03 0.12
N LYS A 138 -48.18 -7.72 0.99
CA LYS A 138 -49.60 -7.84 0.65
C LYS A 138 -49.95 -6.76 -0.38
N LYS A 139 -50.36 -7.17 -1.58
CA LYS A 139 -51.01 -6.31 -2.57
C LYS A 139 -52.36 -5.80 -2.05
#